data_AF-A0AA35LRP5-F1
#
_entry.id   AF-A0AA35LRP5-F1
#
_cell.length_a   1.000
_cell.length_b   1.000
_cell.length_c   1.000
_cell.angle_alpha   90.00
_cell.angle_beta   90.00
_cell.angle_gamma   90.00
#
_symmetry.space_group_name_H-M   'P 1'
#
loop_
_entity.id
_entity.type
_entity.pdbx_description
1 polymer ?
#
loop_
_entity_poly.entity_id
_entity_poly.type
_entity_poly.pdbx_seq_one_letter_code
_entity_poly.pdbx_strand_id
1 'polypeptide(L)'
;SGTTGESLSAVLFYLINSPRCLQVLRAEIENCQDASGNKQLTLGHLQKLPYLQAVIKESLRMHPATGFPMWRTVPQGGAEIQGVFFPENSVVGLNSWTAHYDEKVFDNAHEFRPERWLPNAGYSAERLKAMESYYISVSTWSPVLNTSRLCLILIVRYGIQDLYRTTYIHVGKDQIDSAIGDRTSSTMRARNHWFVKPDNLKMKIRLRSHM
;
A
#
# COMPACT_ATOMS: atom_id res chain seq x y z
N SER A 1 15.50 -4.43 -2.18
CA SER A 1 14.96 -4.51 -3.55
C SER A 1 14.30 -3.17 -3.89
N GLY A 2 14.37 -2.73 -5.16
CA GLY A 2 13.75 -1.46 -5.58
C GLY A 2 12.24 -1.41 -5.32
N THR A 3 11.52 -2.48 -5.69
CA THR A 3 10.05 -2.56 -5.53
C THR A 3 9.56 -2.40 -4.10
N THR A 4 10.25 -3.01 -3.13
CA THR A 4 9.87 -2.93 -1.71
C THR A 4 10.17 -1.54 -1.14
N GLY A 5 11.25 -0.90 -1.57
CA GLY A 5 11.55 0.49 -1.21
C GLY A 5 10.50 1.46 -1.73
N GLU A 6 10.09 1.33 -3.00
CA GLU A 6 9.04 2.20 -3.57
C GLU A 6 7.69 1.98 -2.88
N SER A 7 7.35 0.72 -2.61
CA SER A 7 6.13 0.34 -1.90
C SER A 7 6.07 0.96 -0.50
N LEU A 8 7.18 0.90 0.24
CA LEU A 8 7.27 1.51 1.57
C LEU A 8 7.14 3.03 1.50
N SER A 9 7.83 3.67 0.56
CA SER A 9 7.74 5.12 0.35
C SER A 9 6.31 5.56 0.03
N ALA A 10 5.59 4.81 -0.80
CA ALA A 10 4.19 5.07 -1.09
C ALA A 10 3.29 4.95 0.15
N VAL A 11 3.43 3.86 0.92
CA VAL A 11 2.68 3.66 2.17
C VAL A 11 2.92 4.82 3.14
N LEU A 12 4.18 5.21 3.33
CA LEU A 12 4.55 6.32 4.19
C LEU A 12 3.98 7.66 3.70
N PHE A 13 4.06 7.93 2.39
CA PHE A 13 3.53 9.14 1.78
C PHE A 13 2.02 9.28 2.03
N TYR A 14 1.23 8.24 1.74
CA TYR A 14 -0.22 8.30 1.91
C TYR A 14 -0.64 8.37 3.38
N LEU A 15 0.06 7.68 4.27
CA LEU A 15 -0.19 7.74 5.71
C LEU A 15 0.05 9.14 6.28
N ILE A 16 1.14 9.81 5.89
CA ILE A 16 1.48 11.14 6.39
C ILE A 16 0.51 12.20 5.86
N ASN A 17 0.09 12.07 4.60
CA ASN A 17 -0.90 12.96 4.01
C ASN A 17 -2.34 12.66 4.46
N SER A 18 -2.55 11.60 5.25
CA SER A 18 -3.87 11.19 5.76
C SER A 18 -3.87 11.06 7.29
N PRO A 19 -3.90 12.17 8.05
CA PRO A 19 -3.84 12.15 9.51
C PRO A 19 -4.92 11.28 10.16
N ARG A 20 -6.12 11.25 9.57
CA ARG A 20 -7.24 10.40 9.98
C ARG A 20 -6.83 8.92 9.96
N CYS A 21 -6.28 8.46 8.83
CA CYS A 21 -5.88 7.06 8.67
C CYS A 21 -4.71 6.70 9.59
N LEU A 22 -3.78 7.63 9.80
CA LEU A 22 -2.66 7.43 10.71
C LEU A 22 -3.10 7.25 12.17
N GLN A 23 -4.12 8.00 12.62
CA GLN A 23 -4.68 7.85 13.96
C GLN A 23 -5.34 6.50 14.16
N VAL A 24 -6.14 6.03 13.19
CA VAL A 24 -6.79 4.71 13.24
C VAL A 24 -5.76 3.59 13.26
N LEU A 25 -4.74 3.66 12.40
CA LEU A 25 -3.67 2.68 12.35
C LEU A 25 -2.89 2.61 13.68
N ARG A 26 -2.66 3.76 14.32
CA ARG A 26 -2.02 3.79 15.63
C ARG A 26 -2.85 3.13 16.71
N ALA A 27 -4.13 3.45 16.78
CA ALA A 27 -5.03 2.82 17.74
C ALA A 27 -5.03 1.30 17.56
N GLU A 28 -5.05 0.80 16.32
CA GLU A 28 -4.96 -0.64 16.04
C GLU A 28 -3.64 -1.25 16.54
N ILE A 29 -2.50 -0.59 16.30
CA ILE A 29 -1.18 -1.07 16.73
C ILE A 29 -1.03 -1.00 18.26
N GLU A 30 -1.53 0.04 18.92
CA GLU A 30 -1.47 0.22 20.37
C GLU A 30 -2.30 -0.82 21.13
N ASN A 31 -3.42 -1.23 20.52
CA ASN A 31 -4.30 -2.27 21.04
C ASN A 31 -3.82 -3.69 20.69
N CYS A 32 -2.79 -3.84 19.86
CA CYS A 32 -2.22 -5.13 19.52
C CYS A 32 -1.36 -5.65 20.67
N GLN A 33 -1.86 -6.69 21.34
CA GLN A 33 -1.19 -7.40 22.42
C GLN A 33 -1.18 -8.90 22.09
N ASP A 34 -0.17 -9.62 22.57
CA ASP A 34 -0.18 -11.07 22.50
C ASP A 34 -1.19 -11.67 23.50
N ALA A 35 -1.41 -12.99 23.43
CA ALA A 35 -2.35 -13.70 24.30
C ALA A 35 -2.00 -13.59 25.80
N SER A 36 -0.77 -13.18 26.12
CA SER A 36 -0.25 -12.99 27.48
C SER A 36 -0.27 -11.51 27.90
N GLY A 37 -0.84 -10.62 27.09
CA GLY A 37 -0.84 -9.17 27.33
C GLY A 37 0.51 -8.49 27.07
N ASN A 38 1.52 -9.22 26.57
CA ASN A 38 2.78 -8.60 26.19
C ASN A 38 2.63 -7.85 24.88
N LYS A 39 3.28 -6.71 24.89
CA LYS A 39 3.28 -5.74 23.81
C LYS A 39 4.25 -6.12 22.67
N GLN A 40 5.00 -7.22 22.74
CA GLN A 40 5.96 -7.55 21.68
C GLN A 40 5.29 -7.84 20.33
N LEU A 41 5.36 -6.86 19.42
CA LEU A 41 4.86 -7.00 18.05
C LEU A 41 5.78 -7.90 17.24
N THR A 42 5.29 -9.10 16.95
CA THR A 42 5.92 -10.00 15.98
C THR A 42 5.36 -9.74 14.59
N LEU A 43 6.06 -10.21 13.55
CA LEU A 43 5.54 -10.17 12.18
C LEU A 43 4.17 -10.88 12.08
N GLY A 44 3.98 -11.97 12.83
CA GLY A 44 2.72 -12.70 12.87
C GLY A 44 1.55 -11.92 13.48
N HIS A 45 1.82 -11.02 14.44
CA HIS A 45 0.80 -10.12 14.99
C HIS A 45 0.36 -9.10 13.94
N LEU A 46 1.31 -8.47 13.25
CA LEU A 46 1.01 -7.42 12.27
C LEU A 46 0.31 -7.93 11.01
N GLN A 47 0.56 -9.17 10.62
CA GLN A 47 -0.18 -9.82 9.53
C GLN A 47 -1.68 -9.99 9.84
N LYS A 48 -2.05 -10.01 11.13
CA LYS A 48 -3.43 -10.16 11.59
C LYS A 48 -4.15 -8.83 11.77
N LEU A 49 -3.45 -7.70 11.64
CA LEU A 49 -4.03 -6.37 11.83
C LEU A 49 -4.78 -5.93 10.57
N PRO A 50 -6.13 -5.93 10.57
CA PRO A 50 -6.92 -5.71 9.37
C PRO A 50 -6.71 -4.32 8.77
N TYR A 51 -6.62 -3.27 9.59
CA TYR A 51 -6.45 -1.90 9.12
C TYR A 51 -5.05 -1.67 8.57
N LEU A 52 -4.01 -2.23 9.18
CA LEU A 52 -2.65 -2.22 8.61
C LEU A 52 -2.61 -2.89 7.23
N GLN A 53 -3.25 -4.06 7.07
CA GLN A 53 -3.34 -4.70 5.75
C GLN A 53 -4.09 -3.83 4.75
N ALA A 54 -5.18 -3.21 5.17
CA ALA A 54 -5.99 -2.30 4.36
C ALA A 54 -5.19 -1.05 3.90
N VAL A 55 -4.40 -0.45 4.79
CA VAL A 55 -3.52 0.68 4.50
C VAL A 55 -2.47 0.30 3.46
N ILE A 56 -1.80 -0.83 3.63
CA ILE A 56 -0.78 -1.31 2.68
C ILE A 56 -1.44 -1.53 1.32
N LYS A 57 -2.57 -2.22 1.32
CA LYS A 57 -3.30 -2.55 0.10
C LYS A 57 -3.73 -1.30 -0.66
N GLU A 58 -4.32 -0.33 0.03
CA GLU A 58 -4.77 0.92 -0.57
C GLU A 58 -3.62 1.78 -1.06
N SER A 59 -2.50 1.82 -0.32
CA SER A 59 -1.32 2.56 -0.75
C SER A 59 -0.75 2.01 -2.05
N LEU A 60 -0.73 0.69 -2.18
CA LEU A 60 -0.27 -0.01 -3.40
C LEU A 60 -1.30 0.04 -4.53
N ARG A 61 -2.59 0.22 -4.21
CA ARG A 61 -3.62 0.51 -5.22
C ARG A 61 -3.38 1.89 -5.83
N MET A 62 -3.22 2.89 -4.95
CA MET A 62 -3.03 4.29 -5.31
C MET A 62 -1.67 4.56 -5.96
N HIS A 63 -0.62 3.83 -5.56
CA HIS A 63 0.70 3.91 -6.19
C HIS A 63 1.23 2.52 -6.56
N PRO A 64 0.77 1.96 -7.69
CA PRO A 64 1.33 0.74 -8.23
C PRO A 64 2.82 0.91 -8.52
N ALA A 65 3.63 -0.02 -8.01
CA ALA A 65 5.07 0.04 -8.20
C ALA A 65 5.49 -0.05 -9.69
N THR A 66 4.72 -0.76 -10.52
CA THR A 66 4.97 -0.90 -11.96
C THR A 66 4.26 0.19 -12.74
N GLY A 67 5.01 0.92 -13.58
CA GLY A 67 4.46 1.98 -14.45
C GLY A 67 3.98 1.47 -15.80
N PHE A 68 4.52 0.33 -16.26
CA PHE A 68 4.20 -0.27 -17.55
C PHE A 68 3.18 -1.40 -17.43
N PRO A 69 2.43 -1.68 -18.51
CA PRO A 69 1.60 -2.86 -18.58
C PRO A 69 2.43 -4.13 -18.35
N MET A 70 1.85 -5.09 -17.63
CA MET A 70 2.45 -6.41 -17.48
C MET A 70 2.10 -7.23 -18.72
N TRP A 71 3.06 -7.33 -19.65
CA TRP A 71 2.87 -7.99 -20.93
C TRP A 71 2.80 -9.52 -20.82
N ARG A 72 2.00 -10.14 -21.68
CA ARG A 72 1.87 -11.58 -21.90
C ARG A 72 1.81 -11.84 -23.39
N THR A 73 2.51 -12.87 -23.84
CA THR A 73 2.46 -13.35 -25.22
C THR A 73 1.32 -14.35 -25.35
N VAL A 74 0.47 -14.17 -26.35
CA VAL A 74 -0.62 -15.09 -26.66
C VAL A 74 -0.03 -16.44 -27.10
N PRO A 75 -0.49 -17.57 -26.50
CA PRO A 75 0.06 -18.89 -26.76
C PRO A 75 -0.25 -19.38 -28.18
N GLN A 76 0.31 -20.55 -28.51
CA GLN A 76 0.07 -21.22 -29.78
C GLN A 76 -1.43 -21.45 -30.01
N GLY A 77 -1.92 -21.15 -31.22
CA GLY A 77 -3.33 -21.27 -31.57
C GLY A 77 -4.22 -20.06 -31.23
N GLY A 78 -3.64 -18.99 -30.68
CA GLY A 78 -4.37 -17.76 -30.34
C GLY A 78 -5.14 -17.84 -29.02
N ALA A 79 -5.78 -16.75 -28.64
CA ALA A 79 -6.61 -16.67 -27.44
C ALA A 79 -7.80 -15.73 -27.64
N GLU A 80 -8.96 -16.11 -27.12
CA GLU A 80 -10.12 -15.24 -27.05
C GLU A 80 -10.18 -14.55 -25.69
N ILE A 81 -10.21 -13.22 -25.69
CA ILE A 81 -10.29 -12.38 -24.49
C ILE A 81 -11.47 -11.42 -24.66
N GLN A 82 -12.48 -11.52 -23.78
CA GLN A 82 -13.68 -10.67 -23.83
C GLN A 82 -14.39 -10.68 -25.21
N GLY A 83 -14.46 -11.85 -25.85
CA GLY A 83 -15.10 -12.00 -27.17
C GLY A 83 -14.25 -11.56 -28.36
N VAL A 84 -12.99 -11.15 -28.13
CA VAL A 84 -12.05 -10.73 -29.19
C VAL A 84 -10.95 -11.78 -29.32
N PHE A 85 -10.77 -12.30 -30.54
CA PHE A 85 -9.69 -13.24 -30.83
C PHE A 85 -8.36 -12.52 -31.09
N PHE A 86 -7.33 -12.93 -30.38
CA PHE A 86 -5.95 -12.50 -30.56
C PHE A 86 -5.15 -13.63 -31.20
N PRO A 87 -4.44 -13.37 -32.32
CA PRO A 87 -3.61 -14.39 -32.95
C PRO A 87 -2.40 -14.72 -32.06
N GLU A 88 -1.87 -15.93 -32.26
CA GLU A 88 -0.61 -16.38 -31.68
C GLU A 88 0.49 -15.31 -31.80
N ASN A 89 1.37 -15.23 -30.80
CA ASN A 89 2.47 -14.27 -30.71
C ASN A 89 2.05 -12.80 -30.55
N SER A 90 0.75 -12.50 -30.47
CA SER A 90 0.29 -11.16 -30.04
C SER A 90 0.75 -10.85 -28.61
N VAL A 91 1.05 -9.60 -28.33
CA VAL A 91 1.41 -9.13 -26.98
C VAL A 91 0.24 -8.36 -26.38
N VAL A 92 -0.30 -8.88 -25.28
CA VAL A 92 -1.40 -8.27 -24.52
C VAL A 92 -0.87 -7.85 -23.15
N GLY A 93 -1.29 -6.69 -22.65
CA GLY A 93 -0.83 -6.18 -21.35
C GLY A 93 -1.95 -5.57 -20.54
N LEU A 94 -1.88 -5.75 -19.21
CA LEU A 94 -2.75 -5.07 -18.26
C LEU A 94 -1.98 -3.97 -17.54
N ASN A 95 -2.56 -2.77 -17.51
CA ASN A 95 -1.97 -1.64 -16.80
C ASN A 95 -2.65 -1.46 -15.43
N SER A 96 -1.87 -1.66 -14.36
CA SER A 96 -2.33 -1.54 -12.98
C SER A 96 -2.85 -0.13 -12.67
N TRP A 97 -2.21 0.93 -13.18
CA TRP A 97 -2.70 2.30 -13.01
C TRP A 97 -4.08 2.51 -13.63
N THR A 98 -4.37 1.90 -14.79
CA THR A 98 -5.71 2.01 -15.37
C THR A 98 -6.76 1.21 -14.60
N ALA A 99 -6.41 -0.02 -14.18
CA ALA A 99 -7.33 -0.88 -13.44
C ALA A 99 -7.66 -0.35 -12.05
N HIS A 100 -6.65 0.17 -11.34
CA HIS A 100 -6.79 0.64 -9.97
C HIS A 100 -7.56 1.96 -9.84
N TYR A 101 -7.60 2.75 -10.91
CA TYR A 101 -8.29 4.03 -10.97
C TYR A 101 -9.64 3.96 -11.71
N ASP A 102 -10.12 2.76 -12.06
CA ASP A 102 -11.45 2.57 -12.64
C ASP A 102 -12.54 2.79 -11.58
N GLU A 103 -13.26 3.91 -11.68
CA GLU A 103 -14.33 4.28 -10.74
C GLU A 103 -15.54 3.35 -10.76
N LYS A 104 -15.70 2.54 -11.82
CA LYS A 104 -16.74 1.50 -11.88
C LYS A 104 -16.48 0.39 -10.88
N VAL A 105 -15.21 0.17 -10.54
CA VAL A 105 -14.78 -0.84 -9.57
C VAL A 105 -14.50 -0.20 -8.21
N PHE A 106 -13.68 0.85 -8.19
CA PHE A 106 -13.28 1.57 -6.99
C PHE A 106 -14.00 2.91 -6.90
N ASP A 107 -15.04 3.03 -6.07
CA ASP A 107 -15.68 4.32 -5.83
C ASP A 107 -14.70 5.34 -5.23
N ASN A 108 -14.77 6.58 -5.71
CA ASN A 108 -13.81 7.64 -5.41
C ASN A 108 -12.37 7.11 -5.55
N ALA A 109 -12.02 6.56 -6.72
CA ALA A 109 -10.78 5.83 -6.92
C ALA A 109 -9.52 6.67 -6.64
N HIS A 110 -9.62 7.99 -6.73
CA HIS A 110 -8.55 8.94 -6.44
C HIS A 110 -8.40 9.28 -4.94
N GLU A 111 -9.32 8.82 -4.09
CA GLU A 111 -9.26 9.04 -2.64
C GLU A 111 -8.49 7.89 -1.96
N PHE A 112 -7.52 8.24 -1.12
CA PHE A 112 -6.86 7.28 -0.24
C PHE A 112 -7.80 6.88 0.90
N ARG A 113 -8.47 5.73 0.75
CA ARG A 113 -9.49 5.26 1.69
C ARG A 113 -9.30 3.79 2.04
N PRO A 114 -8.39 3.46 3.00
CA PRO A 114 -8.12 2.09 3.43
C PRO A 114 -9.38 1.32 3.85
N GLU A 115 -10.38 2.01 4.40
CA GLU A 115 -11.63 1.42 4.88
C GLU A 115 -12.35 0.59 3.81
N ARG A 116 -12.11 0.84 2.52
CA ARG A 116 -12.72 0.09 1.42
C ARG A 116 -12.39 -1.41 1.43
N TRP A 117 -11.29 -1.80 2.09
CA TRP A 117 -10.82 -3.19 2.17
C TRP A 117 -11.30 -3.92 3.43
N LEU A 118 -12.01 -3.23 4.32
CA LEU A 118 -12.48 -3.82 5.57
C LEU A 118 -13.81 -4.57 5.33
N PRO A 119 -14.09 -5.64 6.10
CA PRO A 119 -15.35 -6.39 5.98
C PRO A 119 -16.61 -5.54 6.18
N ASN A 120 -16.52 -4.46 6.95
CA ASN A 120 -17.61 -3.54 7.26
C ASN A 120 -17.72 -2.34 6.30
N ALA A 121 -17.04 -2.39 5.15
CA ALA A 121 -17.07 -1.31 4.15
C ALA A 121 -18.42 -1.12 3.45
N GLY A 122 -19.39 -2.01 3.67
CA GLY A 122 -20.73 -1.93 3.07
C GLY A 122 -20.80 -2.41 1.61
N TYR A 123 -19.78 -3.12 1.12
CA TYR A 123 -19.79 -3.71 -0.22
C TYR A 123 -20.43 -5.09 -0.24
N SER A 124 -21.10 -5.41 -1.35
CA SER A 124 -21.53 -6.78 -1.63
C SER A 124 -20.33 -7.69 -1.87
N ALA A 125 -20.51 -9.00 -1.66
CA ALA A 125 -19.45 -9.99 -1.89
C ALA A 125 -18.95 -9.98 -3.35
N GLU A 126 -19.85 -9.74 -4.31
CA GLU A 126 -19.54 -9.63 -5.73
C GLU A 126 -18.64 -8.43 -6.01
N ARG A 127 -18.94 -7.28 -5.38
CA ARG A 127 -18.12 -6.07 -5.55
C ARG A 127 -16.75 -6.23 -4.91
N LEU A 128 -16.65 -6.83 -3.74
CA LEU A 128 -15.37 -7.16 -3.12
C LEU A 128 -14.56 -8.08 -4.02
N LYS A 129 -15.16 -9.14 -4.56
CA LYS A 129 -14.51 -10.04 -5.52
C LYS A 129 -14.03 -9.30 -6.77
N ALA A 130 -14.82 -8.36 -7.29
CA ALA A 130 -14.40 -7.53 -8.43
C ALA A 130 -13.21 -6.64 -8.07
N MET A 131 -13.24 -5.96 -6.92
CA MET A 131 -12.12 -5.14 -6.42
C MET A 131 -10.84 -5.97 -6.24
N GLU A 132 -10.94 -7.18 -5.69
CA GLU A 132 -9.81 -8.12 -5.59
C GLU A 132 -9.25 -8.50 -6.96
N SER A 133 -10.13 -8.74 -7.94
CA SER A 133 -9.73 -9.14 -9.29
C SER A 133 -9.02 -8.01 -10.05
N TYR A 134 -9.43 -6.76 -9.80
CA TYR A 134 -8.81 -5.56 -10.37
C TYR A 134 -7.58 -5.08 -9.59
N TYR A 135 -7.35 -5.60 -8.38
CA TYR A 135 -6.18 -5.29 -7.57
C TYR A 135 -4.94 -6.04 -8.08
N ILE A 136 -4.31 -5.43 -9.09
CA ILE A 136 -3.14 -5.91 -9.81
C ILE A 136 -1.90 -5.18 -9.26
N SER A 137 -1.52 -5.50 -8.02
CA SER A 137 -0.23 -5.06 -7.47
C SER A 137 0.84 -6.14 -7.69
N VAL A 138 2.11 -5.79 -7.51
CA VAL A 138 3.25 -6.70 -7.79
C VAL A 138 3.18 -8.00 -6.98
N SER A 139 2.43 -8.03 -5.87
CA SER A 139 2.19 -9.23 -5.05
C SER A 139 1.18 -10.21 -5.64
N THR A 140 0.25 -9.76 -6.50
CA THR A 140 -0.82 -10.61 -7.05
C THR A 140 -0.33 -11.49 -8.20
N TRP A 141 0.79 -11.12 -8.86
CA TRP A 141 1.20 -11.73 -10.12
C TRP A 141 2.51 -12.52 -10.07
N SER A 142 3.25 -12.50 -8.95
CA SER A 142 4.43 -13.34 -8.75
C SER A 142 4.33 -14.05 -7.39
N PRO A 143 4.14 -15.39 -7.37
CA PRO A 143 4.15 -16.16 -6.12
C PRO A 143 5.46 -16.03 -5.33
N VAL A 144 6.54 -15.60 -6.00
CA VAL A 144 7.88 -15.43 -5.44
C VAL A 144 8.06 -14.05 -4.79
N LEU A 145 7.37 -13.02 -5.30
CA LEU A 145 7.44 -11.66 -4.78
C LEU A 145 6.34 -11.45 -3.74
N ASN A 146 6.55 -12.00 -2.55
CA ASN A 146 5.69 -11.78 -1.39
C ASN A 146 5.91 -10.37 -0.82
N THR A 147 5.69 -9.35 -1.66
CA THR A 147 6.01 -7.95 -1.39
C THR A 147 5.27 -7.42 -0.18
N SER A 148 4.06 -7.92 0.11
CA SER A 148 3.33 -7.63 1.35
C SER A 148 4.11 -8.10 2.58
N ARG A 149 4.71 -9.29 2.56
CA ARG A 149 5.55 -9.79 3.66
C ARG A 149 6.84 -9.01 3.82
N LEU A 150 7.51 -8.64 2.73
CA LEU A 150 8.74 -7.83 2.80
C LEU A 150 8.45 -6.38 3.20
N CYS A 151 7.37 -5.77 2.73
CA CYS A 151 6.93 -4.46 3.20
C CYS A 151 6.57 -4.52 4.68
N LEU A 152 5.86 -5.55 5.14
CA LEU A 152 5.63 -5.77 6.56
C LEU A 152 6.93 -5.97 7.32
N ILE A 153 7.92 -6.70 6.78
CA ILE A 153 9.23 -6.87 7.43
C ILE A 153 10.03 -5.56 7.46
N LEU A 154 9.93 -4.68 6.46
CA LEU A 154 10.60 -3.37 6.48
C LEU A 154 9.84 -2.36 7.33
N ILE A 155 8.51 -2.36 7.27
CA ILE A 155 7.64 -1.63 8.19
C ILE A 155 7.93 -2.13 9.60
N VAL A 156 8.17 -3.41 9.84
CA VAL A 156 8.67 -3.94 11.12
C VAL A 156 10.07 -3.41 11.38
N ARG A 157 11.07 -3.87 10.66
CA ARG A 157 12.49 -3.64 10.95
C ARG A 157 12.88 -2.16 10.99
N TYR A 158 12.34 -1.33 10.11
CA TYR A 158 12.67 0.10 10.00
C TYR A 158 11.55 1.03 10.48
N GLY A 159 10.30 0.55 10.59
CA GLY A 159 9.15 1.40 10.88
C GLY A 159 8.31 1.01 12.11
N ILE A 160 8.54 -0.14 12.76
CA ILE A 160 7.74 -0.64 13.90
C ILE A 160 8.68 -1.21 14.97
N GLN A 161 9.64 -2.10 14.72
CA GLN A 161 10.67 -2.52 15.68
C GLN A 161 11.58 -1.38 16.16
N ASP A 162 12.05 -0.49 15.28
CA ASP A 162 12.73 0.76 15.70
C ASP A 162 11.75 1.76 16.35
N LEU A 163 10.45 1.62 16.08
CA LEU A 163 9.32 2.37 16.67
C LEU A 163 8.79 1.76 17.99
N TYR A 164 9.18 0.53 18.33
CA TYR A 164 8.61 -0.26 19.44
C TYR A 164 9.67 -0.63 20.46
N ARG A 165 10.93 -0.81 20.05
CA ARG A 165 12.08 -0.87 20.98
C ARG A 165 12.51 0.51 21.45
N THR A 166 12.19 1.54 20.67
CA THR A 166 12.39 2.92 21.06
C THR A 166 11.15 3.69 20.64
N THR A 167 10.34 4.10 21.62
CA THR A 167 9.41 5.22 21.53
C THR A 167 8.20 5.12 20.59
N TYR A 168 7.03 5.08 21.22
CA TYR A 168 5.80 5.79 20.85
C TYR A 168 5.99 6.88 19.78
N ILE A 169 5.15 7.00 18.75
CA ILE A 169 5.17 8.18 17.87
C ILE A 169 4.19 9.23 18.39
N HIS A 170 4.68 10.42 18.74
CA HIS A 170 3.85 11.62 18.76
C HIS A 170 3.83 12.17 17.33
N VAL A 171 2.74 11.96 16.58
CA VAL A 171 2.34 12.98 15.59
C VAL A 171 1.28 13.79 16.29
N GLY A 172 1.76 14.65 17.19
CA GLY A 172 0.98 15.79 17.64
C GLY A 172 0.83 16.72 16.45
N LYS A 173 -0.39 17.15 16.19
CA LYS A 173 -0.75 18.10 15.14
C LYS A 173 0.17 19.35 15.18
N ASP A 174 0.62 19.72 16.38
CA ASP A 174 1.33 20.97 16.66
C ASP A 174 2.87 20.89 16.45
N GLN A 175 3.43 19.71 16.19
CA GLN A 175 4.88 19.51 16.01
C GLN A 175 5.26 18.96 14.63
N ILE A 176 4.26 18.64 13.80
CA ILE A 176 4.43 18.52 12.35
C ILE A 176 4.70 19.90 11.75
N ASP A 177 4.05 20.95 12.25
CA ASP A 177 4.15 22.29 11.68
C ASP A 177 5.50 23.00 11.93
N SER A 178 6.27 22.59 12.95
CA SER A 178 7.59 23.20 13.25
C SER A 178 8.80 22.40 12.74
N ALA A 179 8.58 21.19 12.22
CA ALA A 179 9.62 20.32 11.69
C ALA A 179 9.47 20.03 10.18
N ILE A 180 8.31 20.34 9.62
CA ILE A 180 8.05 20.38 8.18
C ILE A 180 8.22 21.83 7.74
N GLY A 181 9.49 22.25 7.63
CA GLY A 181 9.83 23.41 6.81
C GLY A 181 9.45 23.06 5.37
N ASP A 182 8.44 23.75 4.87
CA ASP A 182 7.67 23.49 3.65
C ASP A 182 6.88 22.18 3.66
N ARG A 183 5.55 22.31 3.61
CA ARG A 183 4.63 21.27 3.17
C ARG A 183 5.27 20.53 2.00
N THR A 184 5.74 19.30 2.24
CA THR A 184 6.04 18.39 1.14
C THR A 184 4.77 18.34 0.30
N SER A 185 4.90 18.72 -0.98
CA SER A 185 3.80 18.91 -1.91
C SER A 185 2.65 17.91 -1.66
N SER A 186 1.41 18.41 -1.58
CA SER A 186 0.19 17.59 -1.46
C SER A 186 0.05 16.55 -2.59
N THR A 187 0.88 16.68 -3.63
CA THR A 187 0.99 15.78 -4.76
C THR A 187 2.35 15.10 -4.77
N MET A 188 2.36 13.77 -4.79
CA MET A 188 3.59 13.01 -4.98
C MET A 188 4.11 13.22 -6.40
N ARG A 189 5.29 13.84 -6.51
CA ARG A 189 6.05 13.79 -7.76
C ARG A 189 6.68 12.43 -7.88
N ALA A 190 6.57 11.81 -9.05
CA ALA A 190 7.18 10.52 -9.30
C ALA A 190 7.95 10.55 -10.62
N ARG A 191 9.06 9.82 -10.67
CA ARG A 191 9.80 9.58 -11.91
C ARG A 191 9.39 8.23 -12.47
N ASN A 192 8.76 8.27 -13.63
CA ASN A 192 8.32 7.07 -14.32
C ASN A 192 9.50 6.38 -15.02
N HIS A 193 9.89 5.21 -14.51
CA HIS A 193 10.75 4.25 -15.19
C HIS A 193 9.96 2.93 -15.33
N TRP A 194 10.62 1.77 -15.49
CA TRP A 194 9.94 0.47 -15.34
C TRP A 194 9.18 0.37 -13.99
N PHE A 195 9.76 0.94 -12.93
CA PHE A 195 9.11 1.15 -11.63
C PHE A 195 8.85 2.64 -11.39
N VAL A 196 7.70 2.98 -10.82
CA VAL A 196 7.30 4.35 -10.49
C VAL A 196 7.90 4.74 -9.14
N LYS A 197 8.91 5.61 -9.16
CA LYS A 197 9.64 6.01 -7.95
C LYS A 197 9.16 7.37 -7.44
N PRO A 198 8.79 7.53 -6.16
CA PRO A 198 8.58 8.84 -5.56
C PRO A 198 9.86 9.68 -5.67
N ASP A 199 9.72 10.91 -6.08
CA ASP A 199 10.82 11.86 -6.26
C ASP A 199 10.80 12.90 -5.15
N ASN A 200 11.97 13.21 -4.58
CA ASN A 200 12.13 14.23 -3.54
C ASN A 200 11.27 14.04 -2.27
N LEU A 201 10.91 12.80 -1.92
CA LEU A 201 10.25 12.50 -0.65
C LEU A 201 11.25 12.67 0.52
N LYS A 202 11.21 13.83 1.17
CA LYS A 202 11.99 14.11 2.38
C LYS A 202 11.11 13.94 3.61
N MET A 203 11.53 13.06 4.52
CA MET A 203 10.79 12.76 5.74
C MET A 203 11.72 12.78 6.95
N LYS A 204 11.27 13.38 8.05
CA LYS A 204 11.97 13.37 9.33
C LYS A 204 11.17 12.54 10.33
N ILE A 205 11.75 11.42 10.77
CA ILE A 205 11.18 10.58 11.81
C ILE A 205 11.79 11.05 13.14
N ARG A 206 10.95 11.28 14.15
CA ARG A 206 11.40 11.63 15.51
C ARG A 206 10.92 10.57 16.50
N LEU A 207 11.81 10.17 17.38
CA LEU A 207 11.52 9.37 18.57
C LEU A 207 10.74 10.25 19.57
N ARG A 208 9.69 9.74 20.23
CA ARG A 208 8.96 10.49 21.27
C ARG A 208 9.68 10.35 22.61
N SER A 209 9.89 11.44 23.32
CA SER A 209 10.38 11.38 24.70
C SER A 209 9.43 10.59 25.60
N HIS A 210 9.97 9.64 26.36
CA HIS A 210 9.26 9.00 27.47
C HIS A 210 9.09 10.04 28.59
N MET A 211 7.85 10.31 29.01
CA MET A 211 7.52 10.86 30.33
C MET A 211 7.06 9.71 31.22
#